data_AF-A0A426XYN6-F1
#
_entry.id   AF-A0A426XYN6-F1
#
_cell.length_a   1.000
_cell.length_b   1.000
_cell.length_c   1.000
_cell.angle_alpha   90.00
_cell.angle_beta   90.00
_cell.angle_gamma   90.00
#
_symmetry.space_group_name_H-M   'P 1'
#
loop_
_entity.id
_entity.type
_entity.pdbx_description
1 polymer ?
#
loop_
_entity_poly.entity_id
_entity_poly.type
_entity_poly.pdbx_seq_one_letter_code
_entity_poly.pdbx_strand_id
1 'polypeptide(L)'
;PEPSYRLPFSSPVKPEARARTRSMEITNVCEYQEIAKRKLPKMIYDYYASGAEDQWTLKENRNAFSRILFRPRILIDVSNIDMTTTVLGFNISMPIMIAPTAMQKMAHPKGEYATARAASAANTIMVYKDRNVVRQLVKRAERAGFKAIVLTVDTPRLGRREADIKNRYV
;
A
#
# COMPACT_ATOMS: atom_id res chain seq x y z
N PRO A 1 65.95 20.99 24.76
CA PRO A 1 64.66 21.50 24.25
C PRO A 1 64.69 21.52 22.72
N GLU A 2 64.21 20.43 22.12
CA GLU A 2 64.03 20.25 20.68
C GLU A 2 62.54 20.48 20.35
N PRO A 3 62.17 21.32 19.37
CA PRO A 3 60.78 21.56 19.02
C PRO A 3 60.22 20.42 18.17
N SER A 4 59.23 19.71 18.72
CA SER A 4 58.47 18.67 18.00
C SER A 4 57.59 19.28 16.89
N TYR A 5 58.04 19.17 15.64
CA TYR A 5 57.20 19.47 14.48
C TYR A 5 56.20 18.33 14.24
N ARG A 6 54.94 18.55 14.63
CA ARG A 6 53.80 17.68 14.32
C ARG A 6 53.32 18.00 12.90
N LEU A 7 53.39 17.05 11.98
CA LEU A 7 52.84 17.18 10.62
C LEU A 7 51.33 17.50 10.69
N PRO A 8 50.81 18.36 9.79
CA PRO A 8 49.40 18.71 9.80
C PRO A 8 48.54 17.48 9.49
N PHE A 9 47.50 17.29 10.31
CA PHE A 9 46.44 16.29 10.10
C PHE A 9 45.98 16.32 8.63
N SER A 10 46.14 15.21 7.92
CA SER A 10 45.48 15.00 6.64
C SER A 10 43.97 15.12 6.85
N SER A 11 43.35 16.09 6.18
CA SER A 11 41.90 16.25 6.23
C SER A 11 41.22 14.96 5.74
N PRO A 12 40.12 14.51 6.37
CA PRO A 12 39.39 13.35 5.89
C PRO A 12 38.87 13.64 4.47
N VAL A 13 39.24 12.75 3.52
CA VAL A 13 38.71 12.75 2.16
C VAL A 13 37.19 12.64 2.26
N LYS A 14 36.47 13.70 1.84
CA LYS A 14 35.02 13.68 1.78
C LYS A 14 34.61 12.53 0.84
N PRO A 15 33.73 11.60 1.26
CA PRO A 15 33.24 10.59 0.35
C PRO A 15 32.53 11.31 -0.81
N GLU A 16 32.98 11.04 -2.03
CA GLU A 16 32.38 11.57 -3.24
C GLU A 16 30.87 11.30 -3.20
N ALA A 17 30.10 12.37 -3.31
CA ALA A 17 28.65 12.30 -3.35
C ALA A 17 28.26 11.49 -4.59
N ARG A 18 27.98 10.19 -4.40
CA ARG A 18 27.16 9.43 -5.36
C ARG A 18 25.94 10.28 -5.62
N ALA A 19 25.76 10.72 -6.87
CA ALA A 19 24.57 11.43 -7.31
C ALA A 19 23.37 10.57 -6.91
N ARG A 20 22.74 10.91 -5.78
CA ARG A 20 21.44 10.36 -5.41
C ARG A 20 20.54 10.87 -6.52
N THR A 21 20.21 10.02 -7.48
CA THR A 21 19.02 10.21 -8.30
C THR A 21 17.95 10.66 -7.33
N ARG A 22 17.44 11.88 -7.50
CA ARG A 22 16.48 12.49 -6.57
C ARG A 22 15.26 11.59 -6.60
N SER A 23 15.24 10.60 -5.70
CA SER A 23 14.10 9.73 -5.51
C SER A 23 12.98 10.67 -5.13
N MET A 24 11.97 10.75 -5.98
CA MET A 24 10.79 11.55 -5.71
C MET A 24 10.30 11.13 -4.33
N GLU A 25 10.45 12.02 -3.35
CA GLU A 25 10.10 11.72 -1.96
C GLU A 25 8.58 11.79 -1.88
N ILE A 26 7.96 10.61 -1.87
CA ILE A 26 6.50 10.49 -1.88
C ILE A 26 5.98 10.91 -0.52
N THR A 27 5.18 11.96 -0.46
CA THR A 27 4.71 12.53 0.81
C THR A 27 3.34 12.02 1.21
N ASN A 28 2.47 11.72 0.24
CA ASN A 28 1.11 11.22 0.50
C ASN A 28 0.65 10.18 -0.51
N VAL A 29 -0.48 9.52 -0.20
CA VAL A 29 -1.02 8.43 -1.03
C VAL A 29 -1.54 8.89 -2.40
N CYS A 30 -1.94 10.16 -2.55
CA CYS A 30 -2.45 10.68 -3.83
C CYS A 30 -1.35 10.77 -4.89
N GLU A 31 -0.10 10.98 -4.48
CA GLU A 31 1.03 10.99 -5.41
C GLU A 31 1.25 9.64 -6.08
N TYR A 32 0.95 8.51 -5.41
CA TYR A 32 0.98 7.20 -6.06
C TYR A 32 -0.03 7.11 -7.20
N GLN A 33 -1.20 7.75 -7.08
CA GLN A 33 -2.20 7.79 -8.15
C GLN A 33 -1.66 8.53 -9.38
N GLU A 34 -1.00 9.68 -9.19
CA GLU A 34 -0.38 10.44 -10.27
C GLU A 34 0.80 9.69 -10.92
N ILE A 35 1.63 9.03 -10.12
CA ILE A 35 2.72 8.19 -10.63
C ILE A 35 2.15 7.02 -11.44
N ALA A 36 1.09 6.37 -10.95
CA ALA A 36 0.44 5.27 -11.65
C ALA A 36 -0.16 5.74 -12.99
N LYS A 37 -0.80 6.92 -13.02
CA LYS A 37 -1.35 7.51 -14.26
C LYS A 37 -0.29 7.72 -15.34
N ARG A 38 0.94 8.06 -14.95
CA ARG A 38 2.07 8.25 -15.89
C ARG A 38 2.70 6.94 -16.34
N LYS A 39 2.67 5.90 -15.50
CA LYS A 39 3.36 4.63 -15.76
C LYS A 39 2.47 3.57 -16.41
N LEU A 40 1.17 3.58 -16.15
CA LEU A 40 0.25 2.57 -16.62
C LEU A 40 -0.37 2.97 -17.97
N PRO A 41 -0.61 2.00 -18.88
CA PRO A 41 -1.47 2.23 -20.03
C PRO A 41 -2.84 2.75 -19.57
N LYS A 42 -3.40 3.72 -20.32
CA LYS A 42 -4.67 4.39 -19.96
C LYS A 42 -5.77 3.42 -19.57
N MET A 43 -5.98 2.38 -20.37
CA MET A 43 -6.98 1.35 -20.14
C MET A 43 -6.82 0.66 -18.77
N ILE A 44 -5.58 0.33 -18.39
CA ILE A 44 -5.27 -0.32 -17.11
C ILE A 44 -5.43 0.66 -15.96
N TYR A 45 -4.97 1.91 -16.13
CA TYR A 45 -5.14 2.95 -15.13
C TYR A 45 -6.64 3.19 -14.85
N ASP A 46 -7.44 3.36 -15.89
CA ASP A 46 -8.88 3.59 -15.79
C ASP A 46 -9.60 2.43 -15.10
N TYR A 47 -9.18 1.18 -15.35
CA TYR A 47 -9.71 0.00 -14.65
C TYR A 47 -9.52 0.07 -13.14
N TYR A 48 -8.42 0.67 -12.65
CA TYR A 48 -8.18 0.81 -11.21
C TYR A 48 -8.77 2.10 -10.62
N ALA A 49 -8.73 3.19 -11.38
CA ALA A 49 -9.09 4.51 -10.88
C ALA A 49 -10.59 4.83 -10.92
N SER A 50 -11.38 4.05 -11.65
CA SER A 50 -12.81 4.34 -11.89
C SER A 50 -13.78 3.61 -10.94
N GLY A 51 -14.98 4.17 -10.79
CA GLY A 51 -16.12 3.56 -10.09
C GLY A 51 -17.23 3.09 -11.04
N ALA A 52 -18.39 2.78 -10.46
CA ALA A 52 -19.61 2.51 -11.22
C ALA A 52 -20.36 3.83 -11.55
N GLU A 53 -21.13 3.79 -12.63
CA GLU A 53 -22.00 4.88 -13.11
C GLU A 53 -21.24 6.21 -13.23
N ASP A 54 -21.83 7.29 -12.72
CA ASP A 54 -21.25 8.64 -12.68
C ASP A 54 -20.17 8.79 -11.60
N GLN A 55 -19.85 7.70 -10.88
CA GLN A 55 -18.84 7.63 -9.82
C GLN A 55 -19.17 8.52 -8.61
N TRP A 56 -20.44 8.87 -8.40
CA TRP A 56 -20.86 9.66 -7.25
C TRP A 56 -20.42 9.04 -5.92
N THR A 57 -20.70 7.74 -5.72
CA THR A 57 -20.28 7.01 -4.51
C THR A 57 -18.77 6.98 -4.32
N LEU A 58 -17.99 6.89 -5.41
CA LEU A 58 -16.53 6.93 -5.34
C LEU A 58 -16.04 8.27 -4.79
N LYS A 59 -16.62 9.38 -5.26
CA LYS A 59 -16.34 10.73 -4.74
C LYS A 59 -16.78 10.85 -3.28
N GLU A 60 -17.97 10.36 -2.97
CA GLU A 60 -18.57 10.46 -1.64
C GLU A 60 -17.81 9.68 -0.57
N ASN A 61 -17.23 8.52 -0.90
CA ASN A 61 -16.38 7.75 0.01
C ASN A 61 -15.19 8.57 0.55
N ARG A 62 -14.64 9.50 -0.26
CA ARG A 62 -13.57 10.40 0.17
C ARG A 62 -14.12 11.56 0.99
N ASN A 63 -15.19 12.20 0.52
CA ASN A 63 -15.84 13.31 1.21
C ASN A 63 -16.33 12.92 2.61
N ALA A 64 -16.69 11.65 2.81
CA ALA A 64 -17.16 11.15 4.09
C ALA A 64 -16.19 11.41 5.25
N PHE A 65 -14.89 11.28 5.01
CA PHE A 65 -13.90 11.52 6.05
C PHE A 65 -13.76 13.00 6.43
N SER A 66 -14.05 13.93 5.52
CA SER A 66 -14.03 15.37 5.81
C SER A 66 -15.11 15.80 6.81
N ARG A 67 -16.14 14.96 7.02
CA ARG A 67 -17.18 15.21 8.03
C ARG A 67 -16.76 14.80 9.44
N ILE A 68 -15.66 14.05 9.57
CA ILE A 68 -15.15 13.56 10.86
C ILE A 68 -13.94 14.40 11.23
N LEU A 69 -14.04 15.18 12.30
CA LEU A 69 -12.97 16.04 12.78
C LEU A 69 -12.27 15.40 13.99
N PHE A 70 -10.94 15.46 14.00
CA PHE A 70 -10.19 15.13 15.20
C PHE A 70 -10.33 16.25 16.22
N ARG A 71 -10.57 15.90 17.48
CA ARG A 71 -10.47 16.82 18.62
C ARG A 71 -9.04 16.77 19.15
N PRO A 72 -8.21 17.81 18.94
CA PRO A 72 -6.84 17.81 19.48
C PRO A 72 -6.89 17.70 21.02
N ARG A 73 -6.04 16.84 21.57
CA ARG A 73 -5.84 16.72 23.02
C ARG A 73 -4.47 17.32 23.36
N ILE A 74 -4.47 18.36 24.19
CA ILE A 74 -3.26 19.09 24.57
C ILE A 74 -2.59 18.44 25.78
N LEU A 75 -1.27 18.61 25.90
CA LEU A 75 -0.46 18.11 27.02
C LEU A 75 -0.54 16.58 27.22
N ILE A 76 -0.76 15.83 26.13
CA ILE A 76 -0.64 14.36 26.13
C ILE A 76 0.76 14.01 25.66
N ASP A 77 1.51 13.27 26.49
CA ASP A 77 2.79 12.71 26.06
C ASP A 77 2.55 11.64 24.98
N VAL A 78 3.10 11.90 23.80
CA VAL A 78 3.05 11.03 22.62
C VAL A 78 4.45 10.69 22.14
N SER A 79 5.46 10.79 23.01
CA SER A 79 6.86 10.51 22.67
C SER A 79 7.06 9.07 22.17
N ASN A 80 6.18 8.15 22.59
CA ASN A 80 6.14 6.76 22.13
C ASN A 80 4.71 6.39 21.71
N ILE A 81 4.52 6.08 20.42
CA ILE A 81 3.24 5.64 19.87
C ILE A 81 3.40 4.18 19.43
N ASP A 82 2.65 3.28 20.05
CA ASP A 82 2.54 1.90 19.60
C ASP A 82 1.32 1.75 18.68
N MET A 83 1.58 1.38 17.42
CA MET A 83 0.54 1.10 16.42
C MET A 83 0.18 -0.38 16.34
N THR A 84 0.88 -1.25 17.07
CA THR A 84 0.64 -2.69 17.00
C THR A 84 -0.77 -3.03 17.48
N THR A 85 -1.37 -4.04 16.86
CA THR A 85 -2.70 -4.50 17.26
C THR A 85 -2.90 -5.95 16.86
N THR A 86 -4.03 -6.52 17.25
CA THR A 86 -4.39 -7.89 16.91
C THR A 86 -5.62 -7.93 16.04
N VAL A 87 -5.58 -8.69 14.94
CA VAL A 87 -6.74 -8.98 14.10
C VAL A 87 -6.93 -10.49 14.07
N LEU A 88 -8.03 -10.98 14.64
CA LEU A 88 -8.38 -12.41 14.63
C LEU A 88 -7.27 -13.30 15.23
N GLY A 89 -6.60 -12.79 16.27
CA GLY A 89 -5.48 -13.46 16.96
C GLY A 89 -4.11 -13.28 16.31
N PHE A 90 -4.00 -12.54 15.19
CA PHE A 90 -2.72 -12.20 14.57
C PHE A 90 -2.21 -10.85 15.03
N ASN A 91 -0.97 -10.81 15.49
CA ASN A 91 -0.27 -9.56 15.76
C ASN A 91 0.16 -8.89 14.45
N ILE A 92 -0.29 -7.66 14.23
CA ILE A 92 0.10 -6.81 13.10
C ILE A 92 0.77 -5.54 13.62
N SER A 93 1.70 -4.97 12.85
CA SER A 93 2.48 -3.80 13.30
C SER A 93 1.72 -2.48 13.23
N MET A 94 0.57 -2.44 12.56
CA MET A 94 -0.27 -1.26 12.38
C MET A 94 -1.71 -1.65 12.07
N PRO A 95 -2.73 -0.83 12.38
CA PRO A 95 -4.13 -1.12 12.11
C PRO A 95 -4.52 -0.86 10.64
N ILE A 96 -3.65 -1.24 9.70
CA ILE A 96 -3.83 -1.05 8.24
C ILE A 96 -3.48 -2.37 7.56
N MET A 97 -4.37 -2.85 6.70
CA MET A 97 -4.23 -4.12 5.96
C MET A 97 -4.42 -3.91 4.47
N ILE A 98 -3.97 -4.87 3.66
CA ILE A 98 -4.15 -4.84 2.21
C ILE A 98 -5.50 -5.45 1.84
N ALA A 99 -6.38 -4.62 1.28
CA ALA A 99 -7.68 -5.06 0.77
C ALA A 99 -7.53 -6.08 -0.38
N PRO A 100 -8.47 -7.03 -0.55
CA PRO A 100 -8.46 -7.97 -1.65
C PRO A 100 -8.65 -7.22 -2.99
N THR A 101 -7.55 -6.96 -3.70
CA THR A 101 -7.57 -6.29 -5.00
C THR A 101 -7.21 -7.27 -6.11
N ALA A 102 -8.04 -7.29 -7.15
CA ALA A 102 -7.88 -8.18 -8.29
C ALA A 102 -6.90 -7.64 -9.35
N MET A 103 -6.31 -8.57 -10.12
CA MET A 103 -5.65 -8.35 -11.40
C MET A 103 -4.35 -7.55 -11.31
N GLN A 104 -3.64 -7.65 -10.18
CA GLN A 104 -2.49 -6.80 -9.88
C GLN A 104 -1.34 -6.95 -10.89
N LYS A 105 -1.28 -8.09 -11.61
CA LYS A 105 -0.37 -8.29 -12.74
C LYS A 105 -0.52 -7.28 -13.88
N MET A 106 -1.68 -6.66 -14.04
CA MET A 106 -1.89 -5.58 -15.00
C MET A 106 -1.11 -4.32 -14.62
N ALA A 107 -0.93 -4.07 -13.32
CA ALA A 107 -0.18 -2.92 -12.83
C ALA A 107 1.33 -3.17 -12.78
N HIS A 108 1.75 -4.41 -12.53
CA HIS A 108 3.16 -4.77 -12.43
C HIS A 108 3.37 -6.28 -12.69
N PRO A 109 4.41 -6.73 -13.41
CA PRO A 109 4.58 -8.15 -13.76
C PRO A 109 4.56 -9.13 -12.57
N LYS A 110 5.08 -8.68 -11.42
CA LYS A 110 5.07 -9.48 -10.18
C LYS A 110 3.69 -9.59 -9.52
N GLY A 111 2.74 -8.71 -9.84
CA GLY A 111 1.37 -8.69 -9.35
C GLY A 111 1.25 -8.97 -7.84
N GLU A 112 0.35 -9.88 -7.50
CA GLU A 112 0.00 -10.24 -6.13
C GLU A 112 1.18 -10.79 -5.32
N TYR A 113 2.20 -11.37 -5.97
CA TYR A 113 3.41 -11.83 -5.27
C TYR A 113 4.19 -10.66 -4.66
N ALA A 114 4.30 -9.53 -5.36
CA ALA A 114 4.96 -8.35 -4.81
C ALA A 114 4.19 -7.78 -3.62
N THR A 115 2.87 -7.77 -3.70
CA THR A 115 1.98 -7.31 -2.63
C THR A 115 2.06 -8.22 -1.40
N ALA A 116 2.13 -9.54 -1.59
CA ALA A 116 2.31 -10.49 -0.49
C ALA A 116 3.66 -10.30 0.21
N ARG A 117 4.73 -10.08 -0.57
CA ARG A 117 6.07 -9.77 -0.06
C ARG A 117 6.07 -8.45 0.72
N ALA A 118 5.37 -7.42 0.23
CA ALA A 118 5.25 -6.14 0.90
C ALA A 118 4.47 -6.25 2.22
N ALA A 119 3.33 -6.97 2.22
CA ALA A 119 2.54 -7.23 3.43
C ALA A 119 3.36 -7.96 4.50
N SER A 120 4.10 -8.99 4.10
CA SER A 120 4.99 -9.73 4.99
C SER A 120 6.12 -8.85 5.53
N ALA A 121 6.76 -8.03 4.69
CA ALA A 121 7.82 -7.11 5.12
C ALA A 121 7.30 -6.01 6.07
N ALA A 122 6.07 -5.56 5.85
CA ALA A 122 5.39 -4.58 6.70
C ALA A 122 4.65 -5.20 7.90
N ASN A 123 4.78 -6.51 8.13
CA ASN A 123 4.08 -7.27 9.17
C ASN A 123 2.57 -6.97 9.27
N THR A 124 1.88 -7.04 8.12
CA THR A 124 0.42 -6.87 8.03
C THR A 124 -0.22 -7.93 7.13
N ILE A 125 -1.55 -7.96 7.11
CA ILE A 125 -2.37 -8.98 6.45
C ILE A 125 -2.63 -8.60 4.99
N MET A 126 -2.53 -9.60 4.11
CA MET A 126 -3.00 -9.54 2.71
C MET A 126 -4.10 -10.56 2.48
N VAL A 127 -5.17 -10.15 1.78
CA VAL A 127 -6.26 -11.03 1.34
C VAL A 127 -6.10 -11.36 -0.15
N TYR A 128 -6.22 -12.65 -0.52
CA TYR A 128 -6.03 -13.13 -1.89
C TYR A 128 -7.35 -13.49 -2.58
N LYS A 129 -7.45 -13.23 -3.90
CA LYS A 129 -8.72 -13.19 -4.65
C LYS A 129 -9.06 -14.39 -5.55
N ASP A 130 -8.11 -15.26 -5.89
CA ASP A 130 -8.34 -16.37 -6.84
C ASP A 130 -8.99 -17.58 -6.15
N ARG A 131 -10.16 -18.04 -6.61
CA ARG A 131 -10.95 -19.11 -5.96
C ARG A 131 -10.28 -20.49 -5.96
N ASN A 132 -9.55 -20.84 -7.02
CA ASN A 132 -8.89 -22.15 -7.14
C ASN A 132 -7.66 -22.22 -6.22
N VAL A 133 -6.90 -21.13 -6.20
CA VAL A 133 -5.78 -20.96 -5.28
C VAL A 133 -6.29 -20.77 -3.85
N VAL A 134 -7.40 -20.06 -3.63
CA VAL A 134 -8.05 -19.89 -2.33
C VAL A 134 -8.46 -21.24 -1.75
N ARG A 135 -9.00 -22.19 -2.52
CA ARG A 135 -9.32 -23.52 -1.98
C ARG A 135 -8.07 -24.23 -1.42
N GLN A 136 -6.94 -24.15 -2.11
CA GLN A 136 -5.68 -24.71 -1.62
C GLN A 136 -5.10 -23.89 -0.46
N LEU A 137 -5.20 -22.56 -0.53
CA LEU A 137 -4.76 -21.63 0.50
C LEU A 137 -5.59 -21.76 1.76
N VAL A 138 -6.90 -21.96 1.70
CA VAL A 138 -7.77 -22.20 2.86
C VAL A 138 -7.31 -23.46 3.57
N LYS A 139 -7.12 -24.57 2.85
CA LYS A 139 -6.58 -25.81 3.44
C LYS A 139 -5.18 -25.62 4.04
N ARG A 140 -4.31 -24.84 3.38
CA ARG A 140 -2.97 -24.52 3.90
C ARG A 140 -3.02 -23.55 5.07
N ALA A 141 -3.95 -22.61 5.06
CA ALA A 141 -4.15 -21.60 6.08
C ALA A 141 -4.73 -22.25 7.35
N GLU A 142 -5.71 -23.15 7.21
CA GLU A 142 -6.20 -24.01 8.30
C GLU A 142 -5.04 -24.79 8.95
N ARG A 143 -4.22 -25.47 8.15
CA ARG A 143 -3.03 -26.19 8.63
C ARG A 143 -1.98 -25.28 9.26
N ALA A 144 -1.85 -24.05 8.78
CA ALA A 144 -0.95 -23.03 9.31
C ALA A 144 -1.57 -22.23 10.48
N GLY A 145 -2.75 -22.61 10.97
CA GLY A 145 -3.38 -22.02 12.15
C GLY A 145 -4.11 -20.70 11.91
N PHE A 146 -4.39 -20.33 10.66
CA PHE A 146 -5.19 -19.14 10.33
C PHE A 146 -6.61 -19.26 10.88
N LYS A 147 -7.08 -18.16 11.48
CA LYS A 147 -8.27 -18.11 12.34
C LYS A 147 -9.52 -17.54 11.66
N ALA A 148 -9.40 -17.04 10.42
CA ALA A 148 -10.50 -16.38 9.75
C ALA A 148 -10.42 -16.43 8.22
N ILE A 149 -11.59 -16.31 7.60
CA ILE A 149 -11.78 -16.19 6.14
C ILE A 149 -12.64 -14.95 5.90
N VAL A 150 -12.23 -14.11 4.95
CA VAL A 150 -13.01 -12.95 4.50
C VAL A 150 -13.71 -13.31 3.20
N LEU A 151 -15.03 -13.32 3.20
CA LEU A 151 -15.86 -13.57 2.02
C LEU A 151 -16.47 -12.26 1.50
N THR A 152 -16.11 -11.88 0.28
CA THR A 152 -16.71 -10.72 -0.42
C THR A 152 -18.03 -11.13 -1.08
N VAL A 153 -19.16 -10.52 -0.67
CA VAL A 153 -20.52 -10.86 -1.14
C VAL A 153 -21.23 -9.70 -1.87
N ASP A 154 -20.56 -8.56 -2.02
CA ASP A 154 -21.08 -7.30 -2.56
C ASP A 154 -21.13 -7.24 -4.09
N THR A 155 -20.50 -8.19 -4.79
CA THR A 155 -20.30 -8.19 -6.24
C THR A 155 -20.85 -9.45 -6.94
N PRO A 156 -22.15 -9.79 -6.79
CA PRO A 156 -22.75 -10.92 -7.52
C PRO A 156 -22.86 -10.65 -9.04
N ARG A 157 -22.90 -9.37 -9.43
CA ARG A 157 -22.80 -8.86 -10.80
C ARG A 157 -21.82 -7.69 -10.82
N LEU A 158 -21.14 -7.50 -11.94
CA LEU A 158 -20.29 -6.32 -12.12
C LEU A 158 -21.16 -5.07 -12.18
N GLY A 159 -20.78 -4.03 -11.46
CA GLY A 159 -21.38 -2.71 -11.60
C GLY A 159 -21.13 -2.13 -13.00
N ARG A 160 -21.96 -1.19 -13.43
CA ARG A 160 -21.81 -0.52 -14.73
C ARG A 160 -20.63 0.45 -14.69
N ARG A 161 -19.44 0.03 -15.09
CA ARG A 161 -18.22 0.87 -15.09
C ARG A 161 -18.02 1.49 -16.47
N GLU A 162 -18.35 2.78 -16.62
CA GLU A 162 -18.29 3.45 -17.91
C GLU A 162 -16.90 3.51 -18.53
N ALA A 163 -15.86 3.61 -17.69
CA ALA A 163 -14.48 3.65 -18.17
C ALA A 163 -14.08 2.32 -18.81
N ASP A 164 -14.48 1.20 -18.20
CA ASP A 164 -14.25 -0.15 -18.74
C ASP A 164 -15.00 -0.33 -20.06
N ILE A 165 -16.26 0.14 -20.15
CA ILE A 165 -17.07 0.09 -21.38
C ILE A 165 -16.44 0.93 -22.50
N LYS A 166 -16.03 2.18 -22.21
CA LYS A 166 -15.40 3.09 -23.19
C LYS A 166 -14.06 2.56 -23.69
N ASN A 167 -13.31 1.89 -22.83
CA ASN A 167 -12.04 1.26 -23.17
C ASN A 167 -12.20 -0.15 -23.77
N ARG A 168 -13.44 -0.63 -23.98
CA ARG A 168 -13.76 -1.96 -24.54
C ARG A 168 -13.16 -3.12 -23.72
N TYR A 169 -13.21 -2.98 -22.40
CA TYR A 169 -12.64 -3.93 -21.44
C TYR A 169 -13.62 -5.04 -21.02
N VAL A 170 -14.92 -4.77 -21.15
CA VAL A 170 -16.05 -5.66 -20.77
C VAL A 170 -17.11 -5.59 -21.85
#